data_AF-A0A075I4E1-F1
#
_entry.id   AF-A0A075I4E1-F1
#
_cell.length_a   1.000
_cell.length_b   1.000
_cell.length_c   1.000
_cell.angle_alpha   90.00
_cell.angle_beta   90.00
_cell.angle_gamma   90.00
#
_symmetry.space_group_name_H-M   'P 1'
#
loop_
_entity.id
_entity.type
_entity.pdbx_description
1 polymer ?
#
loop_
_entity_poly.entity_id
_entity_poly.type
_entity_poly.pdbx_seq_one_letter_code
_entity_poly.pdbx_strand_id
1 'polypeptide(L)' 'MIKILEKYYSNQFNIETKTITEKQYQILHEKIVNYFGPYCGYAQQFLFKMERENYNKKWL' A
#
# COMPACT_ATOMS: atom_id res chain seq x y z
N MET A 1 -1.52 -3.55 -2.65
CA MET A 1 -1.06 -2.39 -1.87
C MET A 1 -1.81 -2.27 -0.56
N ILE A 2 -3.15 -2.19 -0.57
CA ILE A 2 -4.00 -2.07 0.64
C ILE A 2 -3.62 -3.08 1.75
N LYS A 3 -3.59 -4.39 1.45
CA LYS A 3 -3.19 -5.43 2.44
C LYS A 3 -1.76 -5.25 2.99
N ILE A 4 -0.84 -4.70 2.19
CA ILE A 4 0.54 -4.45 2.63
C ILE A 4 0.55 -3.25 3.58
N LEU A 5 -0.24 -2.21 3.28
CA LEU A 5 -0.41 -1.05 4.16
C LEU A 5 -1.08 -1.43 5.48
N GLU A 6 -2.14 -2.25 5.46
CA GLU A 6 -2.77 -2.78 6.68
C GLU A 6 -1.80 -3.62 7.52
N LYS A 7 -0.92 -4.39 6.88
CA LYS A 7 0.00 -5.30 7.59
C LYS A 7 1.21 -4.59 8.19
N TYR A 8 1.81 -3.65 7.45
CA TYR A 8 3.08 -3.02 7.83
C TYR A 8 2.93 -1.57 8.33
N TYR A 9 1.81 -0.93 8.01
CA TYR A 9 1.57 0.49 8.28
C TYR A 9 0.19 0.72 8.90
N SER A 10 -0.35 -0.24 9.67
CA SER A 10 -1.64 -0.13 10.35
C SER A 10 -1.76 1.12 11.24
N ASN A 11 -0.64 1.57 11.81
CA ASN A 11 -0.60 2.76 12.67
C ASN A 11 -0.75 4.08 11.87
N GLN A 12 -0.42 4.07 10.57
CA GLN A 12 -0.43 5.25 9.71
C GLN A 12 -1.62 5.25 8.75
N PHE A 13 -2.04 4.07 8.29
CA PHE A 13 -3.14 3.89 7.35
C PHE A 13 -4.13 2.90 7.94
N ASN A 14 -5.12 3.42 8.68
CA ASN A 14 -6.23 2.60 9.14
C ASN A 14 -7.25 2.43 8.00
N ILE A 15 -7.44 1.19 7.56
CA ILE A 15 -8.38 0.84 6.48
C ILE A 15 -9.48 0.00 7.14
N GLU A 16 -10.53 0.68 7.60
CA GLU A 16 -11.61 0.07 8.39
C GLU A 16 -12.60 -0.71 7.51
N THR A 17 -12.75 -0.33 6.24
CA THR A 17 -13.75 -0.90 5.35
C THR A 17 -13.15 -1.90 4.35
N LYS A 18 -13.74 -3.10 4.29
CA LYS A 18 -13.42 -4.15 3.30
C LYS A 18 -13.58 -3.68 1.84
N THR A 19 -14.49 -2.73 1.62
CA THR A 19 -14.76 -2.12 0.32
C THR A 19 -14.30 -0.67 0.37
N ILE A 20 -13.46 -0.29 -0.59
CA ILE A 20 -12.97 1.09 -0.72
C ILE A 20 -13.70 1.71 -1.91
N THR A 21 -14.47 2.76 -1.64
CA THR A 21 -15.06 3.60 -2.69
C THR A 21 -13.97 4.41 -3.40
N GLU A 22 -14.24 4.86 -4.63
CA GLU A 22 -13.27 5.65 -5.40
C GLU A 22 -12.80 6.92 -4.65
N LYS A 23 -13.72 7.60 -3.96
CA LYS A 23 -13.40 8.75 -3.10
C LYS A 23 -12.47 8.38 -1.95
N GLN A 24 -12.71 7.26 -1.27
CA GLN A 24 -11.83 6.79 -0.21
C GLN A 24 -10.46 6.37 -0.75
N TYR A 25 -10.41 5.82 -1.97
CA TYR A 25 -9.17 5.46 -2.62
C TYR A 25 -8.33 6.71 -2.94
N GLN A 26 -8.94 7.79 -3.42
CA GLN A 26 -8.26 9.07 -3.66
C GLN A 26 -7.68 9.66 -2.37
N ILE A 27 -8.49 9.72 -1.30
CA ILE A 27 -8.02 10.23 0.01
C ILE A 27 -6.86 9.38 0.54
N LEU A 28 -6.96 8.05 0.40
CA LEU A 28 -5.89 7.14 0.81
C LEU A 28 -4.63 7.36 -0.04
N HIS A 29 -4.79 7.51 -1.36
CA HIS A 29 -3.69 7.77 -2.28
C HIS A 29 -2.95 9.07 -1.92
N GLU A 30 -3.66 10.16 -1.65
CA GLU A 30 -3.04 11.42 -1.22
C GLU A 30 -2.26 11.25 0.08
N LYS A 31 -2.80 10.52 1.06
CA LYS A 31 -2.06 10.21 2.31
C LYS A 31 -0.78 9.41 2.04
N ILE A 32 -0.83 8.43 1.14
CA ILE A 32 0.33 7.62 0.75
C ILE A 32 1.38 8.50 0.06
N VAL A 33 0.97 9.35 -0.88
CA VAL A 33 1.88 10.29 -1.57
C VAL A 33 2.51 11.26 -0.59
N ASN A 34 1.73 11.80 0.36
CA ASN A 34 2.25 12.71 1.38
C ASN A 34 3.27 12.01 2.32
N TYR A 35 3.08 10.73 2.62
CA TYR A 35 3.97 9.96 3.49
C TYR A 35 5.26 9.50 2.77
N PHE A 36 5.13 8.92 1.58
CA PHE A 36 6.28 8.39 0.82
C PHE A 36 6.95 9.44 -0.09
N GLY A 37 6.33 10.60 -0.26
CA GLY A 37 6.80 11.67 -1.12
C GLY A 37 6.56 11.42 -2.63
N PRO A 38 7.16 12.26 -3.50
CA PRO A 38 6.90 12.26 -4.94
C PRO A 38 7.28 10.95 -5.66
N TYR A 39 8.10 10.11 -5.00
CA TYR A 39 8.56 8.83 -5.52
C TYR A 39 7.80 7.63 -4.95
N CYS A 40 6.58 7.84 -4.43
CA CYS A 40 5.75 6.78 -3.83
C CYS A 40 5.51 5.58 -4.75
N GLY A 41 5.53 5.77 -6.07
CA GLY A 41 5.44 4.69 -7.05
C GLY A 41 6.58 3.68 -6.95
N TYR A 42 7.82 4.14 -6.71
CA TYR A 42 8.96 3.26 -6.47
C TYR A 42 8.81 2.52 -5.13
N ALA A 43 8.42 3.23 -4.07
CA ALA A 43 8.16 2.61 -2.77
C ALA A 43 7.12 1.47 -2.90
N GLN A 44 6.05 1.69 -3.67
CA GLN A 44 5.04 0.67 -3.95
C GLN A 44 5.65 -0.56 -4.66
N GLN A 45 6.53 -0.38 -5.65
CA GLN A 45 7.19 -1.49 -6.34
C GLN A 45 8.08 -2.30 -5.40
N PHE A 46 8.86 -1.65 -4.54
CA PHE A 46 9.71 -2.34 -3.56
C PHE A 46 8.87 -3.10 -2.53
N LEU A 47 7.80 -2.49 -2.00
CA LEU A 47 6.88 -3.15 -1.09
C LEU A 47 6.22 -4.38 -1.72
N PHE A 48 5.86 -4.30 -3.00
CA PHE A 48 5.27 -5.43 -3.71
C PHE A 48 6.29 -6.56 -3.94
N LYS A 49 7.53 -6.22 -4.31
CA LYS A 49 8.63 -7.19 -4.44
C LYS A 49 8.91 -7.88 -3.11
N MET A 50 9.06 -7.12 -2.03
CA MET A 50 9.31 -7.64 -0.68
C MET A 50 8.21 -8.61 -0.25
N GLU A 51 6.93 -8.24 -0.42
CA GLU A 51 5.83 -9.13 -0.04
C GLU A 51 5.84 -10.41 -0.89
N ARG A 52 6.17 -10.34 -2.18
CA ARG A 52 6.24 -11.54 -3.04
C ARG A 52 7.37 -12.49 -2.64
N GLU A 53 8.54 -11.93 -2.31
CA GLU A 53 9.70 -12.68 -1.82
C GLU A 53 9.39 -13.35 -0.47
N ASN A 54 8.75 -12.64 0.47
CA ASN A 54 8.35 -13.18 1.77
C ASN A 54 7.43 -14.40 1.67
N TYR A 55 6.60 -14.49 0.62
CA TYR A 55 5.71 -15.63 0.38
C TYR A 55 6.24 -16.61 -0.66
N ASN A 56 7.53 -16.54 -1.03
CA ASN A 56 8.16 -17.39 -2.06
C ASN A 56 7.34 -17.48 -3.36
N LYS A 57 6.64 -16.41 -3.73
CA LYS A 57 5.82 -16.39 -4.95
C LYS A 57 6.70 -16.08 -6.15
N LYS A 58 6.94 -17.08 -7.02
CA LYS A 58 7.63 -16.90 -8.31
C LYS A 58 6.98 -15.79 -9.13
N TRP A 59 7.80 -14.90 -9.70
CA TRP A 59 7.40 -13.97 -10.75
C TRP A 59 6.70 -14.76 -11.87
N LEU A 60 5.44 -14.39 -12.14
CA LEU A 60 4.65 -14.99 -13.22
C LEU A 60 5.26 -14.59 -14.57
#